data_AF-A0A6G9CP88-F1
#
_entry.id   AF-A0A6G9CP88-F1
#
_cell.length_a   1.000
_cell.length_b   1.000
_cell.length_c   1.000
_cell.angle_alpha   90.00
_cell.angle_beta   90.00
_cell.angle_gamma   90.00
#
_symmetry.space_group_name_H-M   'P 1'
#
loop_
_entity.id
_entity.type
_entity.pdbx_description
1 polymer ?
#
loop_
_entity_poly.entity_id
_entity_poly.type
_entity_poly.pdbx_seq_one_letter_code
_entity_poly.pdbx_strand_id
1 'polypeptide(L)'
;MITDPKNHPNSSDTGRRAVVAVLLPREHLPFIRDWCLHHIEQGWEVVLYDNTGSVGSTRKTSAFSLNRWHGRSEDKRGNSYGAFTRSMSDSEVQVAFRKELHDLPVTIVDWQPREEDGRIVHGQVEAYVDYVSRYRDTVAWAAFIDADEYLEHAPGLDWEALLAGATQADSHRVVLDALVYESRWTRDGQLRDVEELKCLGLQSHGCKNIVRLSEILRADVHWGWKTSEPDSLVRPRPIPLLLPPLPRFGGGTRLHSAAELRTPNPRRRCGCSGGN
;
A
#
# COMPACT_ATOMS: atom_id res chain seq x y z
N MET A 1 32.59 -11.91 -43.67
CA MET A 1 31.18 -12.17 -43.35
C MET A 1 31.09 -12.24 -41.84
N ILE A 2 30.73 -11.13 -41.22
CA ILE A 2 30.65 -10.97 -39.75
C ILE A 2 29.15 -10.99 -39.44
N THR A 3 28.75 -11.98 -38.65
CA THR A 3 27.40 -12.15 -38.12
C THR A 3 27.13 -11.07 -37.09
N ASP A 4 26.03 -10.35 -37.28
CA ASP A 4 25.56 -9.25 -36.44
C ASP A 4 25.01 -9.81 -35.11
N PRO A 5 25.54 -9.41 -33.93
CA PRO A 5 25.02 -9.85 -32.66
C PRO A 5 24.11 -8.77 -32.04
N LYS A 6 22.95 -9.23 -31.56
CA LYS A 6 22.04 -8.59 -30.58
C LYS A 6 20.90 -7.73 -31.15
N ASN A 7 19.91 -8.41 -31.71
CA ASN A 7 18.52 -8.05 -31.41
C ASN A 7 18.26 -8.35 -29.92
N HIS A 8 18.39 -7.34 -29.07
CA HIS A 8 17.75 -7.35 -27.75
C HIS A 8 16.29 -6.96 -27.94
N PRO A 9 15.30 -7.81 -27.59
CA PRO A 9 13.92 -7.35 -27.48
C PRO A 9 13.81 -6.48 -26.23
N ASN A 10 14.09 -5.18 -26.36
CA ASN A 10 13.75 -4.18 -25.36
C ASN A 10 12.30 -3.76 -25.57
N SER A 11 11.37 -4.52 -24.99
CA SER A 11 10.01 -4.12 -24.60
C SER A 11 9.41 -5.33 -23.89
N SER A 12 9.30 -5.30 -22.56
CA SER A 12 8.67 -6.41 -21.84
C SER A 12 7.18 -6.47 -22.22
N ASP A 13 6.77 -7.61 -22.75
CA ASP A 13 5.41 -7.92 -23.22
C ASP A 13 4.36 -7.94 -22.08
N THR A 14 4.80 -7.66 -20.85
CA THR A 14 4.02 -7.67 -19.61
C THR A 14 3.39 -6.32 -19.26
N GLY A 15 3.86 -5.23 -19.89
CA GLY A 15 3.37 -3.87 -19.63
C GLY A 15 3.66 -3.37 -18.20
N ARG A 16 3.21 -2.14 -17.90
CA ARG A 16 3.39 -1.52 -16.57
C ARG A 16 2.54 -2.26 -15.53
N ARG A 17 3.06 -2.39 -14.30
CA ARG A 17 2.32 -2.95 -13.15
C ARG A 17 2.24 -1.98 -11.98
N ALA A 18 1.11 -1.99 -11.27
CA ALA A 18 0.88 -1.07 -10.16
C ALA A 18 0.32 -1.75 -8.91
N VAL A 19 0.72 -1.26 -7.74
CA VAL A 19 0.06 -1.54 -6.47
C VAL A 19 -0.74 -0.32 -6.03
N VAL A 20 -2.01 -0.55 -5.71
CA VAL A 20 -2.98 0.50 -5.43
C VAL A 20 -3.59 0.28 -4.06
N ALA A 21 -3.51 1.29 -3.20
CA ALA A 21 -4.06 1.25 -1.86
C ALA A 21 -4.86 2.52 -1.52
N VAL A 22 -5.98 2.33 -0.81
CA VAL A 22 -6.67 3.43 -0.12
C VAL A 22 -6.18 3.41 1.31
N LEU A 23 -5.38 4.40 1.68
CA LEU A 23 -4.78 4.43 3.01
C LEU A 23 -5.48 5.41 3.94
N LEU A 24 -5.31 5.13 5.22
CA LEU A 24 -5.67 6.02 6.32
C LEU A 24 -4.37 6.57 6.93
N PRO A 25 -3.86 7.73 6.53
CA PRO A 25 -2.55 8.19 6.99
C PRO A 25 -2.40 8.27 8.51
N ARG A 26 -3.50 8.48 9.25
CA ARG A 26 -3.50 8.42 10.72
C ARG A 26 -2.95 7.09 11.28
N GLU A 27 -3.11 6.00 10.54
CA GLU A 27 -2.64 4.67 10.91
C GLU A 27 -1.34 4.28 10.21
N HIS A 28 -1.24 4.61 8.92
CA HIS A 28 -0.19 4.06 8.06
C HIS A 28 1.09 4.88 8.07
N LEU A 29 1.05 6.15 8.51
CA LEU A 29 2.20 7.05 8.54
C LEU A 29 3.49 6.44 9.15
N PRO A 30 3.46 5.62 10.22
CA PRO A 30 4.68 5.05 10.80
C PRO A 30 5.46 4.11 9.86
N PHE A 31 4.80 3.51 8.86
CA PHE A 31 5.39 2.46 8.02
C PHE A 31 5.17 2.64 6.52
N ILE A 32 4.49 3.71 6.11
CA ILE A 32 4.11 3.89 4.71
C ILE A 32 5.32 4.04 3.78
N ARG A 33 6.44 4.60 4.26
CA ARG A 33 7.69 4.68 3.50
C ARG A 33 8.24 3.29 3.19
N ASP A 34 8.39 2.45 4.21
CA ASP A 34 8.86 1.06 4.08
C ASP A 34 7.95 0.28 3.11
N TRP A 35 6.63 0.46 3.25
CA TRP A 35 5.65 -0.16 2.37
C TRP A 35 5.82 0.30 0.92
N CYS A 36 6.05 1.59 0.65
CA CYS A 36 6.27 2.08 -0.71
C CYS A 36 7.58 1.55 -1.30
N LEU A 37 8.69 1.64 -0.54
CA LEU A 37 10.01 1.18 -0.98
C LEU A 37 10.00 -0.30 -1.35
N HIS A 38 9.38 -1.14 -0.51
CA HIS A 38 9.23 -2.58 -0.76
C HIS A 38 8.63 -2.87 -2.13
N HIS A 39 7.56 -2.17 -2.51
CA HIS A 39 6.90 -2.40 -3.79
C HIS A 39 7.66 -1.77 -4.97
N ILE A 40 8.25 -0.58 -4.79
CA ILE A 40 9.09 0.08 -5.80
C ILE A 40 10.30 -0.80 -6.16
N GLU A 41 10.99 -1.36 -5.17
CA GLU A 41 12.15 -2.25 -5.35
C GLU A 41 11.79 -3.52 -6.11
N GLN A 42 10.54 -3.97 -5.99
CA GLN A 42 9.98 -5.09 -6.75
C GLN A 42 9.40 -4.66 -8.11
N GLY A 43 9.65 -3.43 -8.56
CA GLY A 43 9.25 -2.92 -9.88
C GLY A 43 7.75 -2.61 -10.00
N TRP A 44 7.07 -2.34 -8.89
CA TRP A 44 5.69 -1.87 -8.91
C TRP A 44 5.63 -0.35 -8.90
N GLU A 45 4.77 0.22 -9.75
CA GLU A 45 4.34 1.59 -9.58
C GLU A 45 3.42 1.68 -8.35
N VAL A 46 3.64 2.67 -7.50
CA VAL A 46 2.87 2.81 -6.26
C VAL A 46 1.87 3.94 -6.38
N VAL A 47 0.59 3.63 -6.10
CA VAL A 47 -0.52 4.58 -6.17
C VAL A 47 -1.32 4.56 -4.87
N LEU A 48 -1.37 5.72 -4.22
CA LEU A 48 -1.92 5.90 -2.90
C LEU A 48 -3.09 6.88 -2.93
N TYR A 49 -4.27 6.42 -2.53
CA TYR A 49 -5.44 7.28 -2.31
C TYR A 49 -5.45 7.76 -0.86
N ASP A 50 -5.12 9.04 -0.65
CA ASP A 50 -5.09 9.68 0.67
C ASP A 50 -6.50 9.95 1.18
N ASN A 51 -6.94 9.13 2.12
CA ASN A 51 -8.25 9.22 2.75
C ASN A 51 -8.20 9.78 4.18
N THR A 52 -7.28 10.71 4.44
CA THR A 52 -7.21 11.47 5.71
C THR A 52 -8.55 12.14 6.02
N GLY A 53 -8.97 12.11 7.29
CA GLY A 53 -10.23 12.76 7.73
C GLY A 53 -11.49 11.91 7.50
N SER A 54 -11.37 10.70 6.97
CA SER A 54 -12.50 9.75 6.89
C SER A 54 -12.98 9.32 8.28
N VAL A 55 -14.30 9.27 8.45
CA VAL A 55 -14.98 8.93 9.71
C VAL A 55 -16.03 7.82 9.56
N GLY A 56 -16.14 7.24 8.36
CA GLY A 56 -17.02 6.13 8.06
C GLY A 56 -16.56 5.37 6.83
N SER A 57 -17.37 4.46 6.30
CA SER A 57 -17.12 3.78 5.03
C SER A 57 -18.45 3.59 4.29
N THR A 58 -18.41 3.70 2.96
CA THR A 58 -19.60 3.47 2.10
C THR A 58 -20.08 2.02 2.17
N ARG A 59 -19.17 1.09 2.47
CA ARG A 59 -19.47 -0.34 2.54
C ARG A 59 -19.82 -0.76 3.96
N LYS A 60 -21.09 -1.11 4.20
CA LYS A 60 -21.60 -1.52 5.53
C LYS A 60 -20.89 -2.72 6.15
N THR A 61 -20.31 -3.59 5.32
CA THR A 61 -19.55 -4.77 5.77
C THR A 61 -18.07 -4.49 6.01
N SER A 62 -17.59 -3.27 5.72
CA SER A 62 -16.20 -2.92 6.02
C SER A 62 -15.99 -2.92 7.52
N ALA A 63 -14.78 -3.27 7.93
CA ALA A 63 -14.43 -3.25 9.34
C ALA A 63 -14.63 -1.82 9.91
N PHE A 64 -14.40 -0.79 9.09
CA PHE A 64 -14.60 0.63 9.37
C PHE A 64 -16.07 0.97 9.70
N SER A 65 -17.04 0.48 8.91
CA SER A 65 -18.48 0.69 9.12
C SER A 65 -19.05 0.00 10.35
N LEU A 66 -18.43 -1.10 10.80
CA LEU A 66 -18.94 -1.90 11.92
C LEU A 66 -18.61 -1.33 13.31
N ASN A 67 -18.27 -0.04 13.41
CA ASN A 67 -17.82 0.63 14.64
C ASN A 67 -16.64 -0.06 15.37
N ARG A 68 -15.92 -0.97 14.69
CA ARG A 68 -14.80 -1.69 15.31
C ARG A 68 -13.59 -0.78 15.52
N TRP A 69 -13.42 0.26 14.70
CA TRP A 69 -12.21 1.11 14.67
C TRP A 69 -12.38 2.38 15.51
N HIS A 70 -13.55 3.04 15.44
CA HIS A 70 -13.84 4.22 16.25
C HIS A 70 -14.44 3.89 17.64
N GLY A 71 -15.16 2.77 17.78
CA GLY A 71 -15.87 2.44 19.03
C GLY A 71 -15.01 1.85 20.14
N ARG A 72 -13.83 1.30 19.81
CA ARG A 72 -12.91 0.68 20.78
C ARG A 72 -11.53 1.36 20.87
N SER A 73 -11.28 2.39 20.06
CA SER A 73 -9.97 3.05 19.93
C SER A 73 -8.83 2.08 19.58
N GLU A 74 -9.13 0.95 18.92
CA GLU A 74 -8.14 -0.06 18.53
C GLU A 74 -8.27 -0.42 17.05
N ASP A 75 -7.14 -0.56 16.34
CA ASP A 75 -7.09 -1.03 14.95
C ASP A 75 -7.24 -2.57 14.87
N LYS A 76 -7.22 -3.13 13.64
CA LYS A 76 -7.35 -4.59 13.41
C LYS A 76 -6.23 -5.44 14.05
N ARG A 77 -5.17 -4.82 14.57
CA ARG A 77 -4.01 -5.46 15.19
C ARG A 77 -3.99 -5.27 16.72
N GLY A 78 -5.02 -4.60 17.27
CA GLY A 78 -5.12 -4.28 18.69
C GLY A 78 -4.30 -3.07 19.12
N ASN A 79 -3.73 -2.30 18.18
CA ASN A 79 -3.02 -1.06 18.48
C ASN A 79 -4.02 0.06 18.73
N SER A 80 -3.67 1.04 19.55
CA SER A 80 -4.52 2.21 19.70
C SER A 80 -4.63 2.97 18.36
N TYR A 81 -5.83 3.02 17.76
CA TYR A 81 -6.07 3.68 16.47
C TYR A 81 -5.51 5.11 16.50
N GLY A 82 -4.66 5.44 15.52
CA GLY A 82 -4.05 6.76 15.43
C GLY A 82 -3.19 7.15 16.64
N ALA A 83 -2.72 6.21 17.46
CA ALA A 83 -1.89 6.55 18.63
C ALA A 83 -0.66 7.38 18.24
N PHE A 84 0.01 7.00 17.17
CA PHE A 84 1.17 7.71 16.62
C PHE A 84 0.82 9.14 16.18
N THR A 85 -0.38 9.35 15.62
CA THR A 85 -0.84 10.64 15.07
C THR A 85 -1.84 11.36 15.98
N ARG A 86 -2.03 10.91 17.23
CA ARG A 86 -3.10 11.38 18.13
C ARG A 86 -3.00 12.87 18.44
N SER A 87 -1.77 13.38 18.52
CA SER A 87 -1.47 14.79 18.79
C SER A 87 -1.47 15.68 17.55
N MET A 88 -1.80 15.12 16.38
CA MET A 88 -1.80 15.79 15.08
C MET A 88 -3.23 16.00 14.56
N SER A 89 -3.50 17.20 14.05
CA SER A 89 -4.64 17.51 13.20
C SER A 89 -4.56 16.78 11.85
N ASP A 90 -5.69 16.67 11.15
CA ASP A 90 -5.72 16.05 9.82
C ASP A 90 -4.79 16.77 8.82
N SER A 91 -4.71 18.10 8.90
CA SER A 91 -3.77 18.88 8.09
C SER A 91 -2.31 18.56 8.40
N GLU A 92 -1.96 18.42 9.68
CA GLU A 92 -0.59 18.03 10.07
C GLU A 92 -0.27 16.61 9.60
N VAL A 93 -1.24 15.69 9.64
CA VAL A 93 -1.10 14.33 9.13
C VAL A 93 -0.87 14.33 7.62
N GLN A 94 -1.64 15.09 6.84
CA GLN A 94 -1.44 15.21 5.39
C GLN A 94 -0.08 15.79 5.03
N VAL A 95 0.36 16.84 5.74
CA VAL A 95 1.70 17.42 5.52
C VAL A 95 2.80 16.41 5.84
N ALA A 96 2.68 15.69 6.96
CA ALA A 96 3.66 14.67 7.33
C ALA A 96 3.69 13.52 6.33
N PHE A 97 2.53 13.04 5.89
CA PHE A 97 2.39 11.99 4.87
C PHE A 97 3.06 12.37 3.54
N ARG A 98 2.78 13.57 3.02
CA ARG A 98 3.41 14.06 1.79
C ARG A 98 4.91 14.25 1.95
N LYS A 99 5.36 14.75 3.11
CA LYS A 99 6.79 14.90 3.42
C LYS A 99 7.50 13.55 3.46
N GLU A 100 6.86 12.52 4.02
CA GLU A 100 7.46 11.18 4.16
C GLU A 100 7.77 10.51 2.82
N LEU A 101 7.00 10.86 1.77
CA LEU A 101 7.10 10.25 0.45
C LEU A 101 7.64 11.21 -0.63
N HIS A 102 8.06 12.43 -0.28
CA HIS A 102 8.36 13.51 -1.23
C HIS A 102 9.47 13.19 -2.25
N ASP A 103 10.38 12.28 -1.90
CA ASP A 103 11.52 11.84 -2.70
C ASP A 103 11.27 10.50 -3.41
N LEU A 104 10.11 9.88 -3.20
CA LEU A 104 9.76 8.60 -3.80
C LEU A 104 8.88 8.79 -5.06
N PRO A 105 9.03 7.91 -6.07
CA PRO A 105 8.18 7.92 -7.27
C PRO A 105 6.79 7.33 -6.98
N VAL A 106 6.05 7.96 -6.07
CA VAL A 106 4.70 7.54 -5.65
C VAL A 106 3.66 8.50 -6.22
N THR A 107 2.58 7.97 -6.79
CA THR A 107 1.42 8.78 -7.17
C THR A 107 0.47 8.89 -5.98
N ILE A 108 0.24 10.11 -5.51
CA ILE A 108 -0.72 10.40 -4.43
C ILE A 108 -1.97 11.04 -5.03
N VAL A 109 -3.13 10.46 -4.74
CA VAL A 109 -4.45 10.98 -5.13
C VAL A 109 -5.17 11.44 -3.88
N ASP A 110 -5.55 12.72 -3.83
CA ASP A 110 -6.40 13.23 -2.75
C ASP A 110 -7.79 12.58 -2.85
N TRP A 111 -8.16 11.78 -1.84
CA TRP A 111 -9.36 10.94 -1.89
C TRP A 111 -10.30 11.21 -0.73
N GLN A 112 -11.32 12.04 -0.99
CA GLN A 112 -12.19 12.59 0.04
C GLN A 112 -13.68 12.45 -0.34
N PRO A 113 -14.17 11.24 -0.71
CA PRO A 113 -15.58 11.06 -1.03
C PRO A 113 -16.43 11.35 0.21
N ARG A 114 -17.58 11.97 0.01
CA ARG A 114 -18.46 12.43 1.09
C ARG A 114 -19.82 11.75 1.02
N GLU A 115 -20.37 11.45 2.19
CA GLU A 115 -21.79 11.11 2.34
C GLU A 115 -22.68 12.34 2.15
N GLU A 116 -23.99 12.14 2.09
CA GLU A 116 -24.99 13.22 1.95
C GLU A 116 -24.89 14.28 3.05
N ASP A 117 -24.48 13.91 4.26
CA ASP A 117 -24.27 14.82 5.39
C ASP A 117 -22.90 15.53 5.37
N GLY A 118 -22.10 15.31 4.34
CA GLY A 118 -20.81 15.94 4.12
C GLY A 118 -19.62 15.27 4.84
N ARG A 119 -19.84 14.20 5.62
CA ARG A 119 -18.76 13.44 6.25
C ARG A 119 -17.93 12.70 5.21
N ILE A 120 -16.61 12.75 5.36
CA ILE A 120 -15.68 12.00 4.51
C ILE A 120 -15.77 10.52 4.90
N VAL A 121 -15.81 9.65 3.89
CA VAL A 121 -15.88 8.20 4.09
C VAL A 121 -14.78 7.46 3.36
N HIS A 122 -14.54 6.24 3.82
CA HIS A 122 -13.69 5.26 3.18
C HIS A 122 -14.43 4.63 2.01
N GLY A 123 -14.27 5.24 0.83
CA GLY A 123 -14.77 4.78 -0.46
C GLY A 123 -13.73 3.95 -1.20
N GLN A 124 -13.49 2.72 -0.71
CA GLN A 124 -12.41 1.85 -1.23
C GLN A 124 -12.69 1.38 -2.66
N VAL A 125 -13.91 0.89 -2.92
CA VAL A 125 -14.29 0.39 -4.25
C VAL A 125 -14.35 1.54 -5.25
N GLU A 126 -14.84 2.70 -4.82
CA GLU A 126 -14.94 3.91 -5.62
C GLU A 126 -13.55 4.43 -6.03
N ALA A 127 -12.55 4.35 -5.15
CA ALA A 127 -11.16 4.67 -5.49
C ALA A 127 -10.61 3.68 -6.53
N TYR A 128 -10.94 2.40 -6.40
CA TYR A 128 -10.52 1.38 -7.36
C TYR A 128 -11.18 1.58 -8.73
N VAL A 129 -12.46 1.96 -8.77
CA VAL A 129 -13.13 2.36 -10.03
C VAL A 129 -12.45 3.57 -10.65
N ASP A 130 -12.15 4.60 -9.85
CA ASP A 130 -11.42 5.79 -10.31
C ASP A 130 -10.07 5.40 -10.92
N TYR A 131 -9.29 4.56 -10.24
CA TYR A 131 -8.00 4.08 -10.74
C TYR A 131 -8.14 3.33 -12.08
N VAL A 132 -9.04 2.35 -12.15
CA VAL A 132 -9.27 1.58 -13.37
C VAL A 132 -9.66 2.49 -14.54
N SER A 133 -10.52 3.48 -14.30
CA SER A 133 -10.97 4.40 -15.34
C SER A 133 -9.85 5.24 -15.95
N ARG A 134 -8.80 5.55 -15.17
CA ARG A 134 -7.67 6.38 -15.59
C ARG A 134 -6.55 5.60 -16.25
N TYR A 135 -6.34 4.35 -15.82
CA TYR A 135 -5.11 3.62 -16.13
C TYR A 135 -5.29 2.34 -16.94
N ARG A 136 -6.53 1.89 -17.21
CA ARG A 136 -6.80 0.60 -17.90
C ARG A 136 -6.09 0.39 -19.24
N ASP A 137 -5.75 1.48 -19.94
CA ASP A 137 -5.09 1.43 -21.25
C ASP A 137 -3.56 1.54 -21.17
N THR A 138 -3.01 1.85 -19.99
CA THR A 138 -1.57 2.12 -19.82
C THR A 138 -0.89 1.25 -18.75
N VAL A 139 -1.67 0.63 -17.87
CA VAL A 139 -1.20 -0.31 -16.85
C VAL A 139 -1.82 -1.66 -17.17
N ALA A 140 -0.98 -2.66 -17.38
CA ALA A 140 -1.42 -4.00 -17.76
C ALA A 140 -1.99 -4.75 -16.56
N TRP A 141 -1.28 -4.72 -15.44
CA TRP A 141 -1.63 -5.48 -14.24
C TRP A 141 -1.64 -4.59 -13.01
N ALA A 142 -2.65 -4.75 -12.15
CA ALA A 142 -2.68 -4.05 -10.87
C ALA A 142 -3.05 -4.96 -9.71
N ALA A 143 -2.42 -4.71 -8.57
CA ALA A 143 -2.77 -5.31 -7.30
C ALA A 143 -3.48 -4.27 -6.43
N PHE A 144 -4.64 -4.62 -5.89
CA PHE A 144 -5.43 -3.76 -5.01
C PHE A 144 -5.40 -4.34 -3.60
N ILE A 145 -4.56 -3.76 -2.74
CA ILE A 145 -4.27 -4.28 -1.41
C ILE A 145 -4.49 -3.20 -0.35
N ASP A 146 -4.60 -3.63 0.91
CA ASP A 146 -4.64 -2.69 2.03
C ASP A 146 -3.21 -2.16 2.26
N ALA A 147 -3.07 -0.92 2.73
CA ALA A 147 -1.77 -0.26 2.90
C ALA A 147 -0.91 -0.84 4.04
N ASP A 148 -1.20 -2.06 4.48
CA ASP A 148 -0.46 -2.86 5.44
C ASP A 148 -0.29 -4.33 5.06
N GLU A 149 -0.66 -4.67 3.83
CA GLU A 149 -0.39 -5.93 3.19
C GLU A 149 0.80 -5.74 2.25
N TYR A 150 1.67 -6.75 2.15
CA TYR A 150 2.87 -6.69 1.29
C TYR A 150 2.75 -7.75 0.21
N LEU A 151 3.00 -7.37 -1.05
CA LEU A 151 3.18 -8.33 -2.13
C LEU A 151 4.59 -8.89 -2.06
N GLU A 152 4.70 -10.21 -2.10
CA GLU A 152 5.99 -10.90 -2.09
C GLU A 152 5.91 -12.10 -3.03
N HIS A 153 6.92 -12.26 -3.88
CA HIS A 153 7.09 -13.48 -4.66
C HIS A 153 8.01 -14.45 -3.91
N ALA A 154 7.82 -15.76 -4.12
CA ALA A 154 8.71 -16.74 -3.52
C ALA A 154 10.16 -16.58 -4.04
N PRO A 155 11.19 -17.00 -3.27
CA PRO A 155 12.56 -17.00 -3.76
C PRO A 155 12.70 -17.75 -5.09
N GLY A 156 13.38 -17.14 -6.06
CA GLY A 156 13.57 -17.70 -7.39
C GLY A 156 12.36 -17.57 -8.32
N LEU A 157 11.25 -16.97 -7.86
CA LEU A 157 10.19 -16.47 -8.73
C LEU A 157 10.47 -15.02 -9.11
N ASP A 158 9.79 -14.56 -10.14
CA ASP A 158 9.87 -13.21 -10.67
C ASP A 158 8.47 -12.77 -11.13
N TRP A 159 8.14 -11.50 -10.86
CA TRP A 159 6.83 -10.95 -11.21
C TRP A 159 6.61 -10.87 -12.72
N GLU A 160 7.65 -10.55 -13.51
CA GLU A 160 7.53 -10.48 -14.97
C GLU A 160 7.19 -11.86 -15.53
N ALA A 161 7.92 -12.89 -15.12
CA ALA A 161 7.67 -14.26 -15.54
C ALA A 161 6.26 -14.73 -15.15
N LEU A 162 5.81 -14.42 -13.94
CA LEU A 162 4.46 -14.78 -13.48
C LEU A 162 3.36 -14.11 -14.31
N LEU A 163 3.47 -12.80 -14.52
CA LEU A 163 2.45 -12.03 -15.24
C LEU A 163 2.49 -12.31 -16.75
N ALA A 164 3.66 -12.57 -17.33
CA ALA A 164 3.79 -13.04 -18.70
C ALA A 164 3.13 -14.41 -18.88
N GLY A 165 3.38 -15.35 -17.96
CA GLY A 165 2.75 -16.67 -17.97
C GLY A 165 1.22 -16.59 -17.84
N ALA A 166 0.72 -15.75 -16.93
CA ALA A 166 -0.72 -15.47 -16.82
C ALA A 166 -1.28 -14.85 -18.10
N THR A 167 -0.51 -13.99 -18.78
CA THR A 167 -0.92 -13.39 -20.05
C THR A 167 -1.02 -14.41 -21.17
N GLN A 168 0.01 -15.27 -21.31
CA GLN A 168 0.04 -16.36 -22.29
C GLN A 168 -1.06 -17.40 -22.05
N ALA A 169 -1.43 -17.64 -20.78
CA ALA A 169 -2.53 -18.52 -20.40
C ALA A 169 -3.92 -17.87 -20.53
N ASP A 170 -4.00 -16.68 -21.14
CA ASP A 170 -5.22 -15.87 -21.27
C ASP A 170 -5.99 -15.72 -19.95
N SER A 171 -5.22 -15.53 -18.87
CA SER A 171 -5.77 -15.40 -17.52
C SER A 171 -5.99 -13.93 -17.17
N HIS A 172 -7.16 -13.62 -16.62
CA HIS A 172 -7.51 -12.25 -16.25
C HIS A 172 -7.06 -11.89 -14.83
N ARG A 173 -6.80 -12.91 -14.00
CA ARG A 173 -6.44 -12.73 -12.59
C ARG A 173 -5.38 -13.72 -12.13
N VAL A 174 -4.51 -13.26 -11.25
CA VAL A 174 -3.63 -14.08 -10.43
C VAL A 174 -4.13 -14.01 -9.00
N VAL A 175 -4.62 -15.13 -8.46
CA VAL A 175 -5.08 -15.21 -7.08
C VAL A 175 -3.89 -15.45 -6.16
N LEU A 176 -3.75 -14.64 -5.13
CA LEU A 176 -2.62 -14.70 -4.21
C LEU A 176 -2.99 -15.50 -2.95
N ASP A 177 -2.02 -16.26 -2.45
CA ASP A 177 -2.03 -16.73 -1.08
C ASP A 177 -1.74 -15.56 -0.14
N ALA A 178 -2.30 -15.60 1.07
CA ALA A 178 -2.11 -14.56 2.08
C ALA A 178 -1.50 -15.18 3.33
N LEU A 179 -0.28 -14.76 3.70
CA LEU A 179 0.40 -15.21 4.90
C LEU A 179 0.25 -14.18 6.01
N VAL A 180 -0.03 -14.66 7.22
CA VAL A 180 -0.10 -13.82 8.40
C VAL A 180 1.25 -13.84 9.09
N TYR A 181 1.83 -12.67 9.34
CA TYR A 181 3.03 -12.51 10.13
C TYR A 181 2.70 -11.85 11.47
N GLU A 182 3.58 -12.03 12.46
CA GLU A 182 3.48 -11.25 13.69
C GLU A 182 3.64 -9.75 13.43
N SER A 183 3.02 -8.92 14.26
CA SER A 183 3.15 -7.47 14.15
C SER A 183 4.55 -7.01 14.54
N ARG A 184 5.21 -6.25 13.64
CA ARG A 184 6.41 -5.45 13.97
C ARG A 184 6.09 -4.21 14.80
N TRP A 185 4.82 -3.91 15.04
CA TRP A 185 4.40 -2.69 15.73
C TRP A 185 3.90 -3.04 17.13
N THR A 186 4.34 -2.27 18.12
CA THR A 186 3.77 -2.30 19.46
C THR A 186 2.34 -1.75 19.43
N ARG A 187 1.59 -2.02 20.50
CA ARG A 187 0.24 -1.48 20.71
C ARG A 187 0.16 0.05 20.61
N ASP A 188 1.27 0.74 20.91
CA ASP A 188 1.36 2.21 20.87
C ASP A 188 1.86 2.74 19.52
N GLY A 189 1.97 1.88 18.50
CA GLY A 189 2.42 2.25 17.16
C GLY A 189 3.92 2.51 17.06
N GLN A 190 4.73 1.95 17.98
CA GLN A 190 6.19 2.00 17.88
C GLN A 190 6.72 0.76 17.16
N LEU A 191 7.83 0.92 16.44
CA LEU A 191 8.51 -0.22 15.84
C LEU A 191 9.09 -1.11 16.95
N ARG A 192 8.87 -2.42 16.85
CA ARG A 192 9.56 -3.45 17.62
C ARG A 192 10.81 -3.86 16.86
N ASP A 193 11.93 -3.90 17.56
CA ASP A 193 13.11 -4.61 17.08
C ASP A 193 12.81 -6.12 17.10
N VAL A 194 12.63 -6.70 15.91
CA VAL A 194 12.49 -8.14 15.70
C VAL A 194 13.60 -8.60 14.77
N GLU A 195 14.38 -9.59 15.20
CA GLU A 195 15.47 -10.13 14.39
C GLU A 195 14.94 -10.91 13.18
N GLU A 196 13.82 -11.61 13.36
CA GLU A 196 13.10 -12.35 12.33
C GLU A 196 11.59 -12.21 12.54
N LEU A 197 10.84 -12.16 11.45
CA LEU A 197 9.38 -12.13 11.45
C LEU A 197 8.82 -13.55 11.46
N LYS A 198 8.08 -13.91 12.51
CA LYS A 198 7.40 -15.21 12.56
C LYS A 198 6.16 -15.23 11.66
N CYS A 199 6.14 -16.15 10.69
CA CYS A 199 4.92 -16.54 9.99
C CYS A 199 4.00 -17.30 10.94
N LEU A 200 2.77 -16.79 11.12
CA LEU A 200 1.73 -17.35 11.97
C LEU A 200 0.84 -18.35 11.22
N GLY A 201 0.84 -18.30 9.88
CA GLY A 201 0.16 -19.27 9.04
C GLY A 201 -0.47 -18.67 7.78
N LEU A 202 -1.22 -19.51 7.07
CA LEU A 202 -1.99 -19.14 5.88
C LEU A 202 -3.36 -18.58 6.28
N GLN A 203 -3.71 -17.41 5.74
CA GLN A 203 -5.02 -16.80 5.89
C GLN A 203 -6.00 -17.41 4.89
N SER A 204 -7.16 -17.86 5.38
CA SER A 204 -8.19 -18.53 4.57
C SER A 204 -9.25 -17.58 3.99
N HIS A 205 -9.21 -16.30 4.33
CA HIS A 205 -10.19 -15.29 3.94
C HIS A 205 -9.49 -14.00 3.53
N GLY A 206 -10.16 -13.11 2.79
CA GLY A 206 -9.58 -11.81 2.43
C GLY A 206 -8.41 -11.88 1.43
N CYS A 207 -8.22 -13.03 0.77
CA CYS A 207 -7.20 -13.19 -0.28
C CYS A 207 -7.35 -12.12 -1.37
N LYS A 208 -6.21 -11.61 -1.84
CA LYS A 208 -6.13 -10.55 -2.85
C LYS A 208 -5.79 -11.15 -4.20
N ASN A 209 -6.05 -10.37 -5.25
CA ASN A 209 -5.74 -10.74 -6.61
C ASN A 209 -4.87 -9.65 -7.26
N ILE A 210 -4.03 -10.07 -8.20
CA ILE A 210 -3.50 -9.19 -9.25
C ILE A 210 -4.44 -9.35 -10.45
N VAL A 211 -4.91 -8.24 -11.00
CA VAL A 211 -5.95 -8.23 -12.05
C VAL A 211 -5.43 -7.54 -13.31
N ARG A 212 -5.79 -8.06 -14.48
CA ARG A 212 -5.51 -7.40 -15.76
C ARG A 212 -6.46 -6.22 -15.92
N LEU A 213 -5.90 -5.02 -16.00
CA LEU A 213 -6.68 -3.79 -15.85
C LEU A 213 -7.64 -3.55 -17.03
N SER A 214 -7.23 -3.94 -18.24
CA SER A 214 -8.04 -3.86 -19.47
C SER A 214 -9.34 -4.65 -19.38
N GLU A 215 -9.34 -5.75 -18.63
CA GLU A 215 -10.43 -6.74 -18.58
C GLU A 215 -11.46 -6.49 -17.46
N ILE A 216 -11.24 -5.47 -16.63
CA ILE A 216 -12.13 -5.23 -15.48
C ILE A 216 -13.47 -4.68 -15.98
N LEU A 217 -14.54 -5.42 -15.64
CA LEU A 217 -15.93 -4.98 -15.82
C LEU A 217 -16.48 -4.33 -14.55
N ARG A 218 -16.04 -4.80 -13.37
CA ARG A 218 -16.46 -4.25 -12.08
C ARG A 218 -15.39 -4.41 -11.02
N ALA A 219 -15.01 -3.28 -10.40
CA ALA A 219 -14.13 -3.27 -9.25
C ALA A 219 -14.83 -3.79 -7.97
N ASP A 220 -14.06 -4.43 -7.10
CA ASP A 220 -14.51 -4.88 -5.77
C ASP A 220 -13.28 -5.00 -4.85
N VAL A 221 -13.42 -5.64 -3.70
CA VAL A 221 -12.32 -5.94 -2.78
C VAL A 221 -12.04 -7.45 -2.75
N HIS A 222 -10.86 -7.84 -2.26
CA HIS A 222 -10.46 -9.25 -2.14
C HIS A 222 -10.56 -9.98 -3.49
N TRP A 223 -11.35 -11.06 -3.55
CA TRP A 223 -11.60 -11.86 -4.74
C TRP A 223 -12.87 -11.47 -5.52
N GLY A 224 -13.61 -10.45 -5.07
CA GLY A 224 -14.94 -10.10 -5.60
C GLY A 224 -14.95 -9.40 -6.98
N TRP A 225 -13.78 -9.14 -7.55
CA TRP A 225 -13.60 -8.51 -8.85
C TRP A 225 -14.32 -9.27 -9.96
N LYS A 226 -14.94 -8.57 -10.90
CA LYS A 226 -15.50 -9.18 -12.12
C LYS A 226 -14.68 -8.75 -13.34
N THR A 227 -14.20 -9.75 -14.08
CA THR A 227 -13.50 -9.56 -15.35
C THR A 227 -14.38 -9.98 -16.53
N SER A 228 -13.84 -10.00 -17.75
CA SER A 228 -14.50 -10.53 -18.94
C SER A 228 -14.91 -12.00 -18.77
N GLU A 229 -15.86 -12.46 -19.59
CA GLU A 229 -16.33 -13.85 -19.59
C GLU A 229 -15.57 -14.66 -20.66
N PRO A 230 -14.98 -15.82 -20.31
CA PRO A 230 -14.95 -16.43 -18.97
C PRO A 230 -13.95 -15.75 -18.02
N ASP A 231 -14.31 -15.64 -16.75
CA ASP A 231 -13.45 -15.06 -15.71
C ASP A 231 -12.34 -16.04 -15.30
N SER A 232 -11.28 -16.09 -16.12
CA SER A 232 -10.14 -16.99 -15.99
C SER A 232 -9.17 -16.54 -14.89
N LEU A 233 -8.66 -17.50 -14.12
CA LEU A 233 -7.70 -17.24 -13.04
C LEU A 233 -6.59 -18.28 -12.99
N VAL A 234 -5.42 -17.83 -12.54
CA VAL A 234 -4.31 -18.70 -12.16
C VAL A 234 -4.10 -18.60 -10.66
N ARG A 235 -3.87 -19.77 -10.04
CA ARG A 235 -3.31 -19.87 -8.70
C ARG A 235 -1.86 -20.32 -8.85
N PRO A 236 -0.86 -19.50 -8.51
CA PRO A 236 0.50 -19.98 -8.35
C PRO A 236 0.48 -21.18 -7.41
N ARG A 237 1.31 -22.20 -7.67
CA ARG A 237 1.34 -23.38 -6.79
C ARG A 237 1.69 -22.93 -5.37
N PRO A 238 1.03 -23.48 -4.33
CA PRO A 238 1.31 -23.09 -2.96
C PRO A 238 2.78 -23.32 -2.64
N ILE A 239 3.38 -22.32 -2.00
CA ILE A 239 4.77 -22.39 -1.54
C ILE A 239 4.81 -23.43 -0.41
N PRO A 240 5.74 -24.42 -0.42
CA PRO A 240 6.02 -25.20 0.77
C PRO A 240 6.37 -24.23 1.90
N LEU A 241 5.81 -24.38 3.10
CA LEU A 241 5.92 -23.46 4.26
C LEU A 241 7.34 -23.05 4.71
N LEU A 242 8.38 -23.49 4.01
CA LEU A 242 9.77 -23.06 4.12
C LEU A 242 10.01 -21.81 3.26
N LEU A 243 9.36 -20.70 3.61
CA LEU A 243 9.81 -19.39 3.14
C LEU A 243 11.01 -18.95 4.00
N PRO A 244 12.08 -18.40 3.42
CA PRO A 244 13.12 -17.75 4.20
C PRO A 244 12.52 -16.54 4.94
N PRO A 245 13.14 -16.10 6.06
CA PRO A 245 12.74 -14.86 6.71
C PRO A 245 12.74 -13.71 5.70
N LEU A 246 11.72 -12.85 5.76
CA LEU A 246 11.72 -11.60 5.00
C LEU A 246 13.03 -10.85 5.30
N PRO A 247 13.66 -10.20 4.31
CA PRO A 247 14.94 -9.53 4.50
C PRO A 247 14.85 -8.51 5.64
N ARG A 248 15.99 -8.26 6.29
CA ARG A 248 16.14 -7.17 7.26
C ARG A 248 15.68 -5.88 6.61
N PHE A 249 14.59 -5.30 7.11
CA PHE A 249 14.28 -3.88 6.91
C PHE A 249 15.28 -3.08 7.76
N GLY A 250 16.51 -2.98 7.25
CA GLY A 250 17.61 -2.30 7.90
C GLY A 250 17.61 -0.82 7.51
N GLY A 251 17.44 0.04 8.51
CA GLY A 251 17.59 1.48 8.36
C GLY A 251 16.40 2.22 8.92
N GLY A 252 16.32 2.29 10.25
CA GLY A 252 15.48 3.31 10.87
C GLY A 252 15.94 4.67 10.38
N THR A 253 15.23 5.24 9.40
CA THR A 253 15.02 6.67 9.41
C THR A 253 14.43 6.95 10.78
N ARG A 254 15.18 7.68 11.62
CA ARG A 254 14.60 8.33 12.78
C ARG A 254 13.46 9.18 12.24
N LEU A 255 12.25 8.66 12.28
CA LEU A 255 11.06 9.49 12.27
C LEU A 255 11.18 10.31 13.54
N HIS A 256 11.62 11.55 13.36
CA HIS A 256 11.62 12.56 14.40
C HIS A 256 10.24 12.53 15.04
N SER A 257 10.20 12.24 16.34
CA SER A 257 8.93 12.10 17.05
C SER A 257 8.07 13.36 16.85
N ALA A 258 6.75 13.24 16.96
CA ALA A 258 5.85 14.40 16.89
C ALA A 258 6.20 15.52 17.89
N ALA A 259 7.06 15.27 18.89
CA ALA A 259 7.60 16.28 19.79
C ALA A 259 8.67 17.18 19.14
N GLU A 260 9.43 16.72 18.15
CA GLU A 260 10.47 17.51 17.47
C GLU A 260 9.89 18.43 16.38
N LEU A 261 8.72 18.10 15.84
CA LEU A 261 7.95 18.94 14.92
C LEU A 261 7.36 20.20 15.59
N ARG A 262 7.47 20.34 16.91
CA ARG A 262 6.89 21.43 17.70
C ARG A 262 7.89 22.49 18.18
N THR A 263 9.10 22.55 17.64
CA THR A 263 10.03 23.64 18.01
C THR A 263 9.89 24.85 17.07
N PRO A 264 9.27 25.97 17.52
CA PRO A 264 9.43 27.23 16.83
C PRO A 264 10.87 27.69 17.03
N ASN A 265 11.56 27.89 15.91
CA ASN A 265 12.90 28.44 15.83
C ASN A 265 12.97 29.77 16.63
N PRO A 266 13.70 29.86 17.76
CA PRO A 266 13.81 31.12 18.49
C PRO A 266 14.78 32.03 17.72
N ARG A 267 14.17 33.02 17.06
CA ARG A 267 14.73 34.32 16.65
C ARG A 267 16.25 34.46 16.78
N ARG A 268 16.93 34.53 15.64
CA ARG A 268 18.23 35.22 15.50
C ARG A 268 18.10 36.62 16.10
N ARG A 269 18.76 36.88 17.23
CA ARG A 269 19.04 38.24 17.68
C ARG A 269 20.10 38.83 16.75
N CYS A 270 19.72 39.87 16.02
CA CYS A 270 20.67 40.79 15.40
C CYS A 270 21.56 41.38 16.48
N GLY A 271 22.88 41.26 16.31
CA GLY A 271 23.86 42.00 17.09
C GLY A 271 23.96 43.42 16.57
N CYS A 272 23.68 44.41 17.43
CA CYS A 272 24.10 45.81 17.26
C CYS A 272 24.33 46.42 18.65
N SER A 273 25.60 46.64 18.99
CA SER A 273 26.11 47.67 19.92
C SER A 273 27.62 47.40 20.02
N GLY A 274 28.52 48.14 19.36
CA GLY A 274 28.56 49.60 19.26
C GLY A 274 29.35 50.09 20.47
N GLY A 275 30.63 50.35 20.27
CA GLY A 275 31.56 50.77 21.32
C GLY A 275 31.28 52.18 21.84
N ASN A 276 31.60 52.36 23.11
CA ASN A 276 32.49 53.40 23.64
C ASN A 276 32.99 52.96 25.01
#